data_AF-A0A6P1HWS1-F1
#
_entry.id   AF-A0A6P1HWS1-F1
#
_cell.length_a   1.000
_cell.length_b   1.000
_cell.length_c   1.000
_cell.angle_alpha   90.00
_cell.angle_beta   90.00
_cell.angle_gamma   90.00
#
_symmetry.space_group_name_H-M   'P 1'
#
loop_
_entity.id
_entity.type
_entity.pdbx_description
1 polymer ?
#
loop_
_entity_poly.entity_id
_entity_poly.type
_entity_poly.pdbx_seq_one_letter_code
_entity_poly.pdbx_strand_id
1 'polypeptide(L)'
;MTMASADTPHDAHAGHGYISGKEEYLKRLRRIEGQARGLQRMVEDEKYCIDILTQVSAMTKALQAVALGLLDDHISHCVVDAAVAGGPEAEAKIKRSVARRLRAGAATSRRERLMRPLDDQLSEATDAIARLVRS
;
A
#
# COMPACT_ATOMS: atom_id res chain seq x y z
N MET A 1 -3.55 6.21 36.16
CA MET A 1 -4.45 5.23 35.51
C MET A 1 -3.74 4.77 34.25
N THR A 2 -2.85 3.79 34.43
CA THR A 2 -1.87 3.32 33.42
C THR A 2 -2.53 2.23 32.59
N MET A 3 -2.58 2.40 31.25
CA MET A 3 -2.93 1.31 30.35
C MET A 3 -1.68 0.50 30.03
N ALA A 4 -1.68 -0.76 30.45
CA ALA A 4 -0.66 -1.74 30.09
C ALA A 4 -0.92 -2.25 28.66
N SER A 5 0.12 -2.17 27.84
CA SER A 5 0.18 -2.62 26.46
C SER A 5 -0.09 -4.13 26.33
N ALA A 6 -0.84 -4.49 25.31
CA ALA A 6 -1.01 -5.85 24.82
C ALA A 6 0.27 -6.30 24.10
N ASP A 7 1.03 -7.21 24.72
CA ASP A 7 2.09 -7.95 24.03
C ASP A 7 1.46 -9.14 23.29
N THR A 8 1.56 -9.13 21.96
CA THR A 8 1.31 -10.31 21.12
C THR A 8 2.67 -10.96 20.82
N PRO A 9 2.83 -12.28 20.94
CA PRO A 9 4.12 -12.91 20.70
C PRO A 9 4.48 -12.77 19.21
N HIS A 10 5.55 -12.04 18.91
CA HIS A 10 6.17 -12.09 17.60
C HIS A 10 6.95 -13.41 17.50
N ASP A 11 6.40 -14.34 16.72
CA ASP A 11 7.05 -15.59 16.36
C ASP A 11 8.49 -15.34 15.87
N ALA A 12 9.44 -15.86 16.64
CA ALA A 12 10.86 -15.81 16.36
C ALA A 12 11.18 -16.74 15.18
N HIS A 13 11.14 -16.21 13.97
CA HIS A 13 11.68 -16.91 12.80
C HIS A 13 13.19 -16.65 12.67
N ALA A 14 13.97 -17.59 13.21
CA ALA A 14 15.36 -17.80 12.86
C ALA A 14 15.46 -18.30 11.40
N GLY A 15 16.32 -17.66 10.59
CA GLY A 15 16.65 -18.09 9.23
C GLY A 15 16.40 -17.01 8.17
N HIS A 16 17.46 -16.27 7.83
CA HIS A 16 17.46 -15.34 6.69
C HIS A 16 17.20 -16.07 5.37
N GLY A 17 16.00 -15.89 4.80
CA GLY A 17 15.67 -16.33 3.45
C GLY A 17 14.36 -15.77 2.90
N TYR A 18 13.80 -14.72 3.52
CA TYR A 18 12.37 -14.39 3.36
C TYR A 18 12.03 -13.44 2.20
N ILE A 19 13.02 -12.94 1.46
CA ILE A 19 12.80 -12.01 0.35
C ILE A 19 13.52 -12.56 -0.88
N SER A 20 12.80 -13.36 -1.66
CA SER A 20 13.26 -13.90 -2.95
C SER A 20 13.67 -12.80 -3.94
N GLY A 21 13.13 -11.58 -3.80
CA GLY A 21 13.44 -10.41 -4.63
C GLY A 21 14.24 -9.29 -3.96
N LYS A 22 15.15 -9.57 -3.00
CA LYS A 22 15.84 -8.53 -2.19
C LYS A 22 16.40 -7.37 -3.04
N GLU A 23 17.11 -7.67 -4.12
CA GLU A 23 17.70 -6.65 -4.99
C GLU A 23 16.64 -5.79 -5.70
N GLU A 24 15.54 -6.40 -6.14
CA GLU A 24 14.43 -5.70 -6.77
C GLU A 24 13.74 -4.74 -5.79
N TYR A 25 13.53 -5.15 -4.54
CA TYR A 25 12.98 -4.24 -3.52
C TYR A 25 13.95 -3.10 -3.20
N LEU A 26 15.24 -3.38 -3.08
CA LEU A 26 16.25 -2.33 -2.87
C LEU A 26 16.27 -1.35 -4.04
N LYS A 27 16.16 -1.82 -5.28
CA LYS A 27 16.09 -0.97 -6.47
C LYS A 27 14.85 -0.07 -6.47
N ARG A 28 13.68 -0.60 -6.08
CA ARG A 28 12.44 0.17 -5.93
C ARG A 28 12.56 1.22 -4.82
N LEU A 29 13.13 0.86 -3.67
CA LEU A 29 13.36 1.78 -2.55
C LEU A 29 14.33 2.90 -2.90
N ARG A 30 15.43 2.62 -3.62
CA ARG A 30 16.35 3.66 -4.13
C ARG A 30 15.65 4.63 -5.08
N ARG A 31 14.71 4.15 -5.90
CA ARG A 31 13.90 5.03 -6.77
C ARG A 31 12.99 5.94 -5.94
N ILE A 32 12.32 5.39 -4.91
CA ILE A 32 11.47 6.15 -3.99
C ILE A 32 12.27 7.22 -3.24
N GLU A 33 13.49 6.88 -2.79
CA GLU A 33 14.42 7.83 -2.18
C GLU A 33 14.76 8.99 -3.12
N GLY A 34 14.96 8.69 -4.41
CA GLY A 34 15.12 9.72 -5.45
C GLY A 34 13.89 10.62 -5.62
N GLN A 35 12.68 10.05 -5.52
CA GLN A 35 11.43 10.83 -5.53
C GLN A 35 11.32 11.74 -4.32
N ALA A 36 11.68 11.27 -3.12
CA ALA A 36 11.68 12.07 -1.90
C ALA A 36 12.64 13.27 -2.02
N ARG A 37 13.86 13.06 -2.54
CA ARG A 37 14.78 14.16 -2.86
C ARG A 37 14.23 15.12 -3.90
N GLY A 38 13.51 14.61 -4.90
CA GLY A 38 12.82 15.44 -5.89
C GLY A 38 11.76 16.33 -5.24
N LEU A 39 10.97 15.76 -4.34
CA LEU A 39 9.93 16.48 -3.61
C LEU A 39 10.51 17.61 -2.74
N GLN A 40 11.63 17.35 -2.05
CA GLN A 40 12.35 18.37 -1.28
C GLN A 40 12.72 19.58 -2.16
N ARG A 41 13.35 19.34 -3.32
CA ARG A 41 13.69 20.41 -4.27
C ARG A 41 12.46 21.15 -4.79
N MET A 42 11.35 20.44 -5.04
CA MET A 42 10.11 21.11 -5.48
C MET A 42 9.55 22.07 -4.43
N VAL A 43 9.69 21.73 -3.14
CA VAL A 43 9.27 22.60 -2.03
C VAL A 43 10.23 23.78 -1.89
N GLU A 44 11.54 23.52 -1.96
CA GLU A 44 12.58 24.57 -1.93
C GLU A 44 12.42 25.59 -3.08
N ASP A 45 12.09 25.10 -4.28
CA ASP A 45 11.83 25.90 -5.47
C ASP A 45 10.43 26.54 -5.51
N GLU A 46 9.62 26.37 -4.45
CA GLU A 46 8.24 26.86 -4.36
C GLU A 46 7.38 26.48 -5.58
N LYS A 47 7.51 25.23 -6.06
CA LYS A 47 6.73 24.73 -7.21
C LYS A 47 5.23 24.74 -6.90
N TYR A 48 4.44 24.76 -7.98
CA TYR A 48 2.99 24.77 -7.88
C TYR A 48 2.46 23.58 -7.06
N CYS A 49 1.55 23.87 -6.14
CA CYS A 49 1.07 22.90 -5.16
C CYS A 49 0.50 21.62 -5.80
N ILE A 50 -0.15 21.73 -6.97
CA ILE A 50 -0.73 20.57 -7.67
C ILE A 50 0.37 19.64 -8.20
N ASP A 51 1.52 20.18 -8.62
CA ASP A 51 2.64 19.36 -9.10
C ASP A 51 3.30 18.61 -7.93
N ILE A 52 3.44 19.27 -6.79
CA ILE A 52 3.94 18.66 -5.55
C ILE A 52 3.01 17.53 -5.11
N LEU A 53 1.70 17.78 -5.05
CA LEU A 53 0.70 16.76 -4.67
C LEU A 53 0.67 15.58 -5.65
N THR A 54 0.88 15.84 -6.94
CA THR A 54 1.02 14.78 -7.96
C THR A 54 2.24 13.90 -7.68
N GLN A 55 3.39 14.49 -7.34
CA GLN A 55 4.59 13.71 -6.98
C GLN A 55 4.43 12.94 -5.66
N VAL A 56 3.79 13.52 -4.64
CA VAL A 56 3.44 12.81 -3.41
C VAL A 56 2.59 11.57 -3.72
N SER A 57 1.61 11.72 -4.60
CA SER A 57 0.73 10.63 -5.01
C SER A 57 1.50 9.54 -5.75
N ALA A 58 2.41 9.90 -6.65
CA ALA A 58 3.29 8.96 -7.34
C ALA A 58 4.21 8.19 -6.38
N MET A 59 4.82 8.88 -5.40
CA MET A 59 5.67 8.24 -4.39
C MET A 59 4.88 7.31 -3.48
N THR A 60 3.65 7.70 -3.11
CA THR A 60 2.74 6.85 -2.32
C THR A 60 2.39 5.56 -3.07
N LYS A 61 2.08 5.64 -4.37
CA LYS A 61 1.81 4.46 -5.22
C LYS A 61 3.04 3.54 -5.31
N ALA A 62 4.24 4.11 -5.40
CA ALA A 62 5.48 3.32 -5.42
C ALA A 62 5.72 2.58 -4.09
N LEU A 63 5.50 3.23 -2.94
CA LEU A 63 5.58 2.60 -1.62
C LEU A 63 4.53 1.48 -1.46
N GLN A 64 3.31 1.69 -1.94
CA GLN A 64 2.27 0.68 -1.93
C GLN A 64 2.66 -0.56 -2.75
N ALA A 65 3.25 -0.36 -3.94
CA ALA A 65 3.71 -1.48 -4.75
C ALA A 65 4.80 -2.30 -4.03
N VAL A 66 5.70 -1.66 -3.29
CA VAL A 66 6.69 -2.36 -2.45
C VAL A 66 5.99 -3.13 -1.32
N ALA A 67 5.06 -2.51 -0.62
CA ALA A 67 4.33 -3.16 0.47
C ALA A 67 3.52 -4.38 0.02
N LEU A 68 2.86 -4.29 -1.15
CA LEU A 68 2.12 -5.40 -1.75
C LEU A 68 3.05 -6.54 -2.18
N GLY A 69 4.19 -6.23 -2.81
CA GLY A 69 5.17 -7.25 -3.17
C GLY A 69 5.68 -8.01 -1.94
N LEU A 70 6.08 -7.30 -0.88
CA LEU A 70 6.55 -7.92 0.36
C LEU A 70 5.47 -8.78 1.02
N LEU A 71 4.21 -8.35 0.95
CA LEU A 71 3.09 -9.14 1.43
C LEU A 71 2.90 -10.41 0.59
N ASP A 72 3.02 -10.33 -0.72
CA ASP A 72 2.89 -11.47 -1.63
C ASP A 72 4.00 -12.50 -1.43
N ASP A 73 5.24 -12.06 -1.22
CA ASP A 73 6.36 -12.94 -0.87
C ASP A 73 6.10 -13.63 0.47
N HIS A 74 5.60 -12.87 1.46
CA HIS A 74 5.27 -13.43 2.77
C HIS A 74 4.15 -14.46 2.72
N ILE A 75 3.09 -14.19 1.94
CA ILE A 75 2.00 -15.14 1.74
C ILE A 75 2.51 -16.39 1.01
N SER A 76 3.32 -16.23 -0.04
CA SER A 76 3.87 -17.35 -0.79
C SER A 76 4.65 -18.30 0.12
N HIS A 77 5.50 -17.77 1.00
CA HIS A 77 6.26 -18.59 1.94
C HIS A 77 5.36 -19.18 3.05
N CYS A 78 4.48 -18.38 3.66
CA CYS A 78 3.58 -18.86 4.72
C CYS A 78 2.58 -19.92 4.26
N VAL A 79 2.08 -19.82 3.03
CA VAL A 79 1.11 -20.76 2.45
C VAL A 79 1.81 -22.05 2.03
N VAL A 80 3.01 -21.98 1.46
CA VAL A 80 3.80 -23.18 1.15
C VAL A 80 4.16 -23.94 2.43
N ASP A 81 4.65 -23.25 3.46
CA ASP A 81 4.98 -23.87 4.75
C ASP A 81 3.73 -24.49 5.41
N ALA A 82 2.59 -23.80 5.37
CA ALA A 82 1.33 -24.28 5.92
C ALA A 82 0.78 -25.48 5.13
N ALA A 83 0.83 -25.44 3.80
CA ALA A 83 0.36 -26.54 2.95
C ALA A 83 1.19 -27.82 3.16
N VAL A 84 2.49 -27.68 3.41
CA VAL A 84 3.38 -28.80 3.76
C VAL A 84 3.07 -29.33 5.17
N ALA A 85 2.78 -28.46 6.14
CA ALA A 85 2.47 -28.86 7.52
C ALA A 85 1.09 -29.54 7.67
N GLY A 86 0.10 -29.10 6.89
CA GLY A 86 -1.27 -29.65 6.91
C GLY A 86 -2.08 -29.36 8.19
N GLY A 87 -3.33 -29.81 8.21
CA GLY A 87 -4.21 -29.74 9.38
C GLY A 87 -4.93 -28.39 9.61
N PRO A 88 -5.75 -28.29 10.67
CA PRO A 88 -6.59 -27.12 10.93
C PRO A 88 -5.81 -25.83 11.24
N GLU A 89 -4.57 -25.97 11.74
CA GLU A 89 -3.69 -24.82 12.01
C GLU A 89 -3.13 -24.21 10.72
N ALA A 90 -2.81 -25.04 9.72
CA ALA A 90 -2.42 -24.60 8.39
C ALA A 90 -3.55 -23.84 7.69
N GLU A 91 -4.78 -24.36 7.71
CA GLU A 91 -5.95 -23.67 7.17
C GLU A 91 -6.18 -22.30 7.81
N ALA A 92 -6.04 -22.21 9.14
CA ALA A 92 -6.17 -20.95 9.86
C ALA A 92 -5.09 -19.93 9.44
N LYS A 93 -3.84 -20.37 9.25
CA LYS A 93 -2.73 -19.52 8.79
C LYS A 93 -2.94 -19.02 7.36
N ILE A 94 -3.42 -19.87 6.46
CA ILE A 94 -3.78 -19.50 5.08
C ILE A 94 -4.91 -18.46 5.09
N LYS A 95 -5.99 -18.70 5.84
CA LYS A 95 -7.15 -17.80 5.92
C LYS A 95 -6.77 -16.41 6.45
N ARG A 96 -5.91 -16.33 7.48
CA ARG A 96 -5.40 -15.05 8.01
C ARG A 96 -4.57 -14.29 6.97
N SER A 97 -3.70 -14.99 6.27
CA SER A 97 -2.81 -14.43 5.25
C SER A 97 -3.60 -13.83 4.07
N VAL A 98 -4.60 -14.58 3.57
CA VAL A 98 -5.52 -14.11 2.51
C VAL A 98 -6.36 -12.92 2.98
N ALA A 99 -6.89 -12.94 4.21
CA ALA A 99 -7.67 -11.83 4.75
C ALA A 99 -6.84 -10.53 4.85
N ARG A 100 -5.56 -10.62 5.21
CA ARG A 100 -4.65 -9.48 5.23
C ARG A 100 -4.46 -8.87 3.83
N ARG A 101 -4.32 -9.70 2.80
CA ARG A 101 -4.22 -9.28 1.39
C ARG A 101 -5.44 -8.51 0.93
N LEU A 102 -6.63 -9.06 1.20
CA LEU A 102 -7.90 -8.41 0.82
C LEU A 102 -8.09 -7.06 1.51
N ARG A 103 -7.70 -6.93 2.79
CA ARG A 103 -7.76 -5.65 3.52
C ARG A 103 -6.77 -4.61 2.99
N ALA A 104 -5.54 -5.03 2.65
CA ALA A 104 -4.55 -4.15 2.03
C ALA A 104 -5.02 -3.64 0.65
N GLY A 105 -5.65 -4.51 -0.15
CA GLY A 105 -6.29 -4.12 -1.41
C GLY A 105 -7.46 -3.15 -1.22
N ALA A 106 -8.36 -3.42 -0.27
CA ALA A 106 -9.54 -2.59 -0.03
C ALA A 106 -9.21 -1.18 0.52
N ALA A 107 -8.17 -1.05 1.34
CA ALA A 107 -7.69 0.25 1.82
C ALA A 107 -7.19 1.14 0.65
N THR A 108 -6.63 0.52 -0.38
CA THR A 108 -6.15 1.20 -1.60
C THR A 108 -7.32 1.76 -2.41
N SER A 109 -8.35 0.96 -2.68
CA SER A 109 -9.53 1.38 -3.45
C SER A 109 -10.35 2.49 -2.78
N ARG A 110 -10.33 2.60 -1.44
CA ARG A 110 -10.99 3.70 -0.72
C ARG A 110 -10.22 5.01 -0.85
N ARG A 111 -8.88 4.97 -0.83
CA ARG A 111 -8.02 6.14 -0.94
C ARG A 111 -7.96 6.69 -2.37
N GLU A 112 -7.99 5.81 -3.36
CA GLU A 112 -8.08 6.19 -4.79
C GLU A 112 -9.41 6.87 -5.13
N ARG A 113 -10.50 6.50 -4.44
CA ARG A 113 -11.80 7.18 -4.54
C ARG A 113 -11.82 8.58 -3.92
N LEU A 114 -10.98 8.82 -2.91
CA LEU A 114 -10.78 10.12 -2.26
C LEU A 114 -9.82 11.03 -3.05
N MET A 115 -8.92 10.46 -3.86
CA MET A 115 -8.00 11.14 -4.78
C MET A 115 -8.43 10.96 -6.25
N ARG A 116 -9.72 11.12 -6.56
CA ARG A 116 -10.12 11.27 -7.97
C ARG A 116 -9.43 12.52 -8.54
N PRO A 117 -8.98 12.51 -9.81
CA PRO A 117 -8.48 13.71 -10.48
C PRO A 117 -9.48 14.86 -10.27
N LEU A 118 -8.99 16.07 -10.00
CA LEU A 118 -9.86 17.23 -9.81
C LEU A 118 -10.76 17.45 -11.05
N ASP A 119 -10.26 17.06 -12.23
CA ASP A 119 -10.98 17.09 -13.51
C ASP A 119 -12.22 16.17 -13.51
N ASP A 120 -12.11 14.96 -12.92
CA ASP A 120 -13.25 14.03 -12.79
C ASP A 120 -14.30 14.57 -11.82
N GLN A 121 -13.86 15.21 -10.72
CA GLN A 121 -14.76 15.84 -9.75
C GLN A 121 -15.51 17.02 -10.37
N LEU A 122 -14.81 17.82 -11.18
CA LEU A 122 -15.39 18.95 -11.89
C LEU A 122 -16.37 18.50 -13.00
N SER A 123 -16.03 17.41 -13.72
CA SER A 123 -16.92 16.81 -14.73
C SER A 123 -18.21 16.28 -14.11
N GLU A 124 -18.10 15.54 -13.00
CA GLU A 124 -19.27 14.95 -12.34
C GLU A 124 -20.18 16.02 -11.70
N ALA A 125 -19.60 17.09 -11.16
CA ALA A 125 -20.34 18.25 -10.66
C ALA A 125 -21.05 19.01 -11.80
N THR A 126 -20.39 19.19 -12.95
CA THR A 126 -20.98 19.84 -14.13
C THR A 126 -22.15 19.03 -14.69
N ASP A 127 -22.02 17.70 -14.74
CA ASP A 127 -23.09 16.79 -15.15
C ASP A 127 -24.27 16.78 -14.18
N ALA A 128 -24.01 16.89 -12.87
CA ALA A 128 -25.06 17.00 -11.86
C ALA A 128 -25.86 18.31 -12.01
N ILE A 129 -25.17 19.43 -12.24
CA ILE A 129 -25.82 20.73 -12.52
C ILE A 129 -26.61 20.67 -13.82
N ALA A 130 -26.05 20.08 -14.88
CA ALA A 130 -26.72 19.96 -16.17
C ALA A 130 -27.98 19.08 -16.09
N ARG A 131 -28.01 18.06 -15.21
CA ARG A 131 -29.23 17.28 -14.92
C ARG A 131 -30.28 18.09 -14.18
N LEU A 132 -29.87 18.90 -13.19
CA LEU A 132 -30.77 19.79 -12.44
C LEU A 132 -31.38 20.91 -13.29
N VAL A 133 -30.66 21.40 -14.31
CA VAL A 133 -31.18 22.43 -15.24
C VAL A 133 -32.12 21.83 -16.30
N ARG A 134 -32.05 20.52 -16.54
CA ARG A 134 -32.92 19.80 -17.48
C ARG A 134 -34.16 19.16 -16.82
N SER A 135 -34.31 19.29 -15.50
CA SER A 135 -35.48 18.87 -14.72
C SER A 135 -36.32 20.06 -14.31
#